data_AF-A0A1I2JWI8-F1
#
_entry.id   AF-A0A1I2JWI8-F1
#
_cell.length_a   1.000
_cell.length_b   1.000
_cell.length_c   1.000
_cell.angle_alpha   90.00
_cell.angle_beta   90.00
_cell.angle_gamma   90.00
#
_symmetry.space_group_name_H-M   'P 1'
#
loop_
_entity.id
_entity.type
_entity.pdbx_description
1 polymer ?
#
loop_
_entity_poly.entity_id
_entity_poly.type
_entity_poly.pdbx_seq_one_letter_code
_entity_poly.pdbx_strand_id
1 'polypeptide(L)'
;MESLKEARDQDPYPFFADRLARGPVHWDEGMHAWIVVGYDECRFIQLNEDLFAHPYAELKGAADVYGGPKGVLLLQGEQHHAVHNFLLQHFTPATVRRYRTDFIAELVSARLDAVEGRTHVDLAAEFASVVPSDVIAALLGLDWRDEELMAKCRRWNSTMFRWTETFGEDEEAYATASAPPFPGVRRSR
;
A
#
# COMPACT_ATOMS: atom_id res chain seq x y z
N MET A 1 -5.25 17.06 -21.26
CA MET A 1 -4.59 16.76 -19.99
C MET A 1 -3.12 16.99 -20.20
N GLU A 2 -2.59 18.06 -19.62
CA GLU A 2 -1.17 18.42 -19.80
C GLU A 2 -0.29 17.79 -18.72
N SER A 3 -0.84 17.57 -17.53
CA SER A 3 -0.16 16.92 -16.41
C SER A 3 -0.92 15.68 -15.93
N LEU A 4 -0.19 14.66 -15.45
CA LEU A 4 -0.76 13.50 -14.76
C LEU A 4 -1.57 13.92 -13.52
N LYS A 5 -1.23 15.04 -12.89
CA LYS A 5 -1.95 15.59 -11.73
C LYS A 5 -3.42 15.89 -12.03
N GLU A 6 -3.73 16.27 -13.27
CA GLU A 6 -5.10 16.56 -13.72
C GLU A 6 -5.94 15.28 -13.88
N ALA A 7 -5.29 14.11 -13.92
CA ALA A 7 -5.96 12.81 -14.05
C ALA A 7 -6.62 12.34 -12.75
N ARG A 8 -6.44 13.09 -11.66
CA ARG A 8 -7.02 12.75 -10.36
C ARG A 8 -8.54 12.56 -10.49
N ASP A 9 -9.01 11.43 -10.00
CA ASP A 9 -10.43 11.01 -10.02
C ASP A 9 -11.04 10.93 -11.44
N GLN A 10 -10.20 10.80 -12.47
CA GLN A 10 -10.58 10.67 -13.88
C GLN A 10 -9.89 9.46 -14.52
N ASP A 11 -10.31 9.09 -15.74
CA ASP A 11 -9.64 8.04 -16.52
C ASP A 11 -8.25 8.50 -16.96
N PRO A 12 -7.15 7.88 -16.48
CA PRO A 12 -5.79 8.29 -16.84
C PRO A 12 -5.30 7.63 -18.14
N TYR A 13 -5.98 6.61 -18.67
CA TYR A 13 -5.50 5.85 -19.83
C TYR A 13 -5.35 6.69 -21.10
N PRO A 14 -6.23 7.66 -21.41
CA PRO A 14 -6.03 8.56 -22.54
C PRO A 14 -4.73 9.37 -22.45
N PHE A 15 -4.34 9.80 -21.23
CA PHE A 15 -3.07 10.50 -21.03
C PHE A 15 -1.88 9.57 -21.23
N PHE A 16 -1.90 8.37 -20.65
CA PHE A 16 -0.81 7.41 -20.85
C PHE A 16 -0.66 7.02 -22.33
N ALA A 17 -1.77 6.84 -23.05
CA ALA A 17 -1.75 6.53 -24.48
C ALA A 17 -1.15 7.66 -25.33
N ASP A 18 -1.54 8.92 -25.09
CA ASP A 18 -0.96 10.07 -25.78
C ASP A 18 0.54 10.23 -25.48
N ARG A 19 0.94 10.11 -24.22
CA ARG A 19 2.34 10.21 -23.82
C ARG A 19 3.17 9.10 -24.47
N LEU A 20 2.73 7.85 -24.39
CA LEU A 20 3.42 6.70 -24.98
C LEU A 20 3.62 6.87 -26.50
N ALA A 21 2.64 7.44 -27.22
CA ALA A 21 2.76 7.73 -28.64
C ALA A 21 3.84 8.77 -28.98
N ARG A 22 4.19 9.64 -28.02
CA ARG A 22 5.21 10.69 -28.15
C ARG A 22 6.58 10.26 -27.58
N GLY A 23 6.67 9.07 -27.01
CA GLY A 23 7.86 8.52 -26.36
C GLY A 23 7.57 7.98 -24.95
N PRO A 24 8.48 7.21 -24.34
CA PRO A 24 8.20 6.59 -23.04
C PRO A 24 8.51 7.47 -21.82
N VAL A 25 9.26 8.56 -21.98
CA VAL A 25 9.78 9.40 -20.87
C VAL A 25 9.51 10.88 -21.15
N HIS A 26 8.87 11.57 -20.21
CA HIS A 26 8.45 12.97 -20.35
C HIS A 26 8.72 13.74 -19.06
N TRP A 27 9.09 15.02 -19.18
CA TRP A 27 9.00 15.94 -18.04
C TRP A 27 7.55 16.41 -17.90
N ASP A 28 6.98 16.30 -16.70
CA ASP A 28 5.64 16.77 -16.37
C ASP A 28 5.74 17.98 -15.45
N GLU A 29 5.41 19.16 -15.99
CA GLU A 29 5.49 20.43 -15.28
C GLU A 29 4.51 20.53 -14.11
N GLY A 30 3.38 19.82 -14.13
CA GLY A 30 2.41 19.87 -13.02
C GLY A 30 2.80 18.96 -11.85
N MET A 31 3.54 17.88 -12.14
CA MET A 31 4.11 16.96 -11.17
C MET A 31 5.52 17.36 -10.72
N HIS A 32 6.20 18.26 -11.46
CA HIS A 32 7.61 18.62 -11.26
C HIS A 32 8.51 17.36 -11.25
N ALA A 33 8.20 16.39 -12.13
CA ALA A 33 8.84 15.10 -12.14
C ALA A 33 8.93 14.53 -13.56
N TRP A 34 9.88 13.60 -13.73
CA TRP A 34 9.91 12.75 -14.91
C TRP A 34 8.83 11.66 -14.79
N ILE A 35 7.94 11.61 -15.78
CA ILE A 35 6.91 10.57 -15.91
C ILE A 35 7.38 9.56 -16.94
N VAL A 36 7.39 8.30 -16.53
CA VAL A 36 7.79 7.16 -17.35
C VAL A 36 6.59 6.25 -17.56
N VAL A 37 6.20 6.06 -18.81
CA VAL A 37 4.99 5.32 -19.22
C VAL A 37 5.29 4.10 -20.08
N GLY A 38 6.54 3.97 -20.56
CA GLY A 38 7.00 2.81 -21.33
C GLY A 38 7.31 1.62 -20.43
N TYR A 39 6.90 0.42 -20.85
CA TYR A 39 7.09 -0.80 -20.06
C TYR A 39 8.57 -1.10 -19.80
N ASP A 40 9.41 -1.02 -20.85
CA ASP A 40 10.83 -1.36 -20.74
C ASP A 40 11.57 -0.35 -19.86
N GLU A 41 11.22 0.93 -19.94
CA GLU A 41 11.79 1.99 -19.10
C GLU A 41 11.35 1.87 -17.64
N CYS A 42 10.06 1.61 -17.39
CA CYS A 42 9.56 1.32 -16.04
C CYS A 42 10.28 0.10 -15.46
N ARG A 43 10.41 -0.98 -16.24
CA ARG A 43 11.13 -2.18 -15.82
C ARG A 43 12.60 -1.90 -15.54
N PHE A 44 13.27 -1.11 -16.37
CA PHE A 44 14.66 -0.71 -16.15
C PHE A 44 14.79 0.06 -14.83
N ILE A 45 13.96 1.07 -14.59
CA ILE A 45 13.98 1.86 -13.35
C ILE A 45 13.79 0.96 -12.13
N GLN A 46 12.77 0.11 -12.14
CA GLN A 46 12.43 -0.77 -11.01
C GLN A 46 13.48 -1.86 -10.73
N LEU A 47 14.38 -2.15 -11.67
CA LEU A 47 15.45 -3.15 -11.51
C LEU A 47 16.81 -2.54 -11.16
N ASN A 48 16.95 -1.21 -11.19
CA ASN A 48 18.22 -0.52 -10.95
C ASN A 48 18.11 0.40 -9.72
N GLU A 49 17.91 -0.19 -8.54
CA GLU A 49 17.80 0.51 -7.25
C GLU A 49 19.00 1.46 -7.00
N ASP A 50 20.21 1.08 -7.41
CA ASP A 50 21.42 1.91 -7.28
C ASP A 50 21.35 3.24 -8.08
N LEU A 51 20.50 3.30 -9.12
CA LEU A 51 20.29 4.51 -9.94
C LEU A 51 19.00 5.24 -9.55
N PHE A 52 18.00 4.50 -9.07
CA PHE A 52 16.67 5.01 -8.74
C PHE A 52 16.25 4.52 -7.36
N ALA A 53 16.68 5.25 -6.33
CA ALA A 53 16.36 4.94 -4.95
C ALA A 53 14.84 5.01 -4.70
N HIS A 54 14.37 4.16 -3.78
CA HIS A 54 12.96 4.19 -3.38
C HIS A 54 12.63 5.51 -2.67
N PRO A 55 11.58 6.25 -3.07
CA PRO A 55 11.32 7.61 -2.56
C PRO A 55 11.04 7.65 -1.04
N TYR A 56 10.56 6.54 -0.47
CA TYR A 56 10.29 6.47 0.98
C TYR A 56 11.54 6.31 1.83
N ALA A 57 12.67 5.85 1.27
CA ALA A 57 13.89 5.63 2.04
C ALA A 57 14.43 6.94 2.65
N GLU A 58 14.24 8.07 1.96
CA GLU A 58 14.68 9.40 2.40
C GLU A 58 13.54 10.24 2.98
N LEU A 59 12.33 9.69 3.06
CA LEU A 59 11.17 10.44 3.49
C LEU A 59 11.24 10.73 4.99
N LYS A 60 11.28 12.02 5.35
CA LYS A 60 11.37 12.45 6.75
C LYS A 60 10.17 11.95 7.55
N GLY A 61 10.42 11.22 8.64
CA GLY A 61 9.37 10.65 9.48
C GLY A 61 8.90 9.26 9.05
N ALA A 62 9.43 8.70 7.96
CA ALA A 62 9.05 7.37 7.48
C ALA A 62 9.32 6.27 8.51
N ALA A 63 10.46 6.32 9.21
CA ALA A 63 10.74 5.38 10.29
C ALA A 63 9.72 5.47 11.43
N ASP A 64 9.14 6.65 11.68
CA ASP A 64 8.14 6.81 12.74
C ASP A 64 6.79 6.21 12.35
N VAL A 65 6.42 6.32 11.08
CA VAL A 65 5.17 5.82 10.49
C VAL A 65 5.23 4.32 10.21
N TYR A 66 6.31 3.81 9.62
CA TYR A 66 6.45 2.40 9.22
C TYR A 66 7.02 1.48 10.31
N GLY A 67 6.93 1.89 11.57
CA GLY A 67 7.29 1.01 12.70
C GLY A 67 8.79 0.81 12.93
N GLY A 68 9.62 1.73 12.42
CA GLY A 68 11.05 1.82 12.70
C GLY A 68 11.92 1.85 11.44
N PRO A 69 13.24 2.11 11.59
CA PRO A 69 14.17 2.24 10.46
C PRO A 69 14.45 0.91 9.74
N LYS A 70 13.97 -0.21 10.27
CA LYS A 70 14.14 -1.57 9.70
C LYS A 70 12.90 -2.09 8.98
N GLY A 71 11.92 -1.23 8.71
CA GLY A 71 10.77 -1.59 7.89
C GLY A 71 11.22 -1.93 6.47
N VAL A 72 10.69 -3.01 5.87
CA VAL A 72 11.11 -3.50 4.55
C VAL A 72 11.03 -2.43 3.46
N LEU A 73 10.06 -1.51 3.55
CA LEU A 73 9.88 -0.38 2.62
C LEU A 73 10.97 0.71 2.72
N LEU A 74 11.78 0.71 3.78
CA LEU A 74 12.82 1.71 4.04
C LEU A 74 14.24 1.16 3.86
N LEU A 75 14.38 -0.16 3.79
CA LEU A 75 15.66 -0.81 3.57
C LEU A 75 15.99 -0.82 2.08
N GLN A 76 17.28 -0.84 1.76
CA GLN A 76 17.82 -0.95 0.40
C GLN A 76 18.92 -2.02 0.36
N GLY A 77 19.28 -2.51 -0.83
CA GLY A 77 20.40 -3.42 -1.05
C GLY A 77 20.34 -4.71 -0.21
N GLU A 78 21.48 -5.11 0.38
CA GLU A 78 21.59 -6.38 1.12
C GLU A 78 20.65 -6.48 2.33
N GLN A 79 20.38 -5.36 3.02
CA GLN A 79 19.47 -5.36 4.17
C GLN A 79 18.03 -5.60 3.73
N HIS A 80 17.61 -4.95 2.64
CA HIS A 80 16.31 -5.19 2.03
C HIS A 80 16.19 -6.64 1.58
N HIS A 81 17.18 -7.16 0.85
CA HIS A 81 17.19 -8.56 0.39
C HIS A 81 17.06 -9.56 1.54
N ALA A 82 17.77 -9.36 2.65
CA ALA A 82 17.70 -10.25 3.80
C ALA A 82 16.30 -10.28 4.42
N VAL A 83 15.70 -9.12 4.67
CA VAL A 83 14.35 -9.01 5.27
C VAL A 83 13.28 -9.49 4.31
N HIS A 84 13.35 -9.09 3.05
CA HIS A 84 12.38 -9.47 2.02
C HIS A 84 12.39 -10.99 1.78
N ASN A 85 13.57 -11.63 1.69
CA ASN A 85 13.67 -13.07 1.53
C ASN A 85 13.08 -13.84 2.72
N PHE A 86 13.26 -13.33 3.94
CA PHE A 86 12.62 -13.90 5.12
C PHE A 86 11.09 -13.80 5.02
N LEU A 87 10.54 -12.63 4.66
CA LEU A 87 9.10 -12.44 4.49
C LEU A 87 8.51 -13.36 3.41
N LEU A 88 9.18 -13.50 2.27
CA LEU A 88 8.71 -14.33 1.14
C LEU A 88 8.54 -15.81 1.50
N GLN A 89 9.18 -16.32 2.54
CA GLN A 89 8.96 -17.69 3.04
C GLN A 89 7.50 -17.93 3.48
N HIS A 90 6.80 -16.87 3.87
CA HIS A 90 5.37 -16.92 4.21
C HIS A 90 4.44 -16.76 3.00
N PHE A 91 4.97 -16.36 1.84
CA PHE A 91 4.18 -16.09 0.63
C PHE A 91 4.53 -17.01 -0.54
N THR A 92 5.03 -18.23 -0.26
CA THR A 92 5.26 -19.23 -1.32
C THR A 92 3.94 -19.62 -2.01
N PRO A 93 3.96 -20.07 -3.27
CA PRO A 93 2.74 -20.51 -3.96
C PRO A 93 1.96 -21.59 -3.22
N ALA A 94 2.64 -22.50 -2.51
CA ALA A 94 2.00 -23.52 -1.69
C ALA A 94 1.33 -22.92 -0.45
N THR A 95 2.00 -21.99 0.22
CA THR A 95 1.46 -21.29 1.40
C THR A 95 0.24 -20.45 1.01
N VAL A 96 0.30 -19.67 -0.08
CA VAL A 96 -0.83 -18.85 -0.54
C VAL A 96 -2.03 -19.70 -0.94
N ARG A 97 -1.82 -20.87 -1.58
CA ARG A 97 -2.90 -21.82 -1.85
C ARG A 97 -3.56 -22.32 -0.57
N ARG A 98 -2.78 -22.56 0.48
CA ARG A 98 -3.30 -22.95 1.79
C ARG A 98 -4.08 -21.79 2.45
N TYR A 99 -3.58 -20.55 2.41
CA TYR A 99 -4.33 -19.39 2.91
C TYR A 99 -5.70 -19.24 2.26
N ARG A 100 -5.77 -19.52 0.94
CA ARG A 100 -7.04 -19.55 0.20
C ARG A 100 -8.08 -20.45 0.88
N THR A 101 -7.68 -21.66 1.27
CA THR A 101 -8.57 -22.68 1.85
C THR A 101 -8.77 -22.51 3.35
N ASP A 102 -7.74 -22.08 4.07
CA ASP A 102 -7.75 -22.05 5.54
C ASP A 102 -8.57 -20.90 6.10
N PHE A 103 -8.58 -19.73 5.43
CA PHE A 103 -9.32 -18.57 5.95
C PHE A 103 -9.84 -17.61 4.87
N ILE A 104 -9.17 -17.42 3.73
CA ILE A 104 -9.57 -16.39 2.76
C ILE A 104 -10.95 -16.69 2.17
N ALA A 105 -11.24 -17.93 1.77
CA ALA A 105 -12.52 -18.29 1.18
C ALA A 105 -13.68 -18.07 2.18
N GLU A 106 -13.50 -18.51 3.43
CA GLU A 106 -14.49 -18.30 4.51
C GLU A 106 -14.71 -16.81 4.80
N LEU A 107 -13.62 -16.05 4.91
CA LEU A 107 -13.65 -14.60 5.16
C LEU A 107 -14.39 -13.87 4.05
N VAL A 108 -14.06 -14.15 2.79
CA VAL A 108 -14.72 -13.55 1.63
C VAL A 108 -16.20 -13.89 1.61
N SER A 109 -16.56 -15.16 1.85
CA SER A 109 -17.97 -15.56 1.95
C SER A 109 -18.69 -14.82 3.06
N ALA A 110 -18.12 -14.74 4.27
CA ALA A 110 -18.73 -14.03 5.39
C ALA A 110 -18.97 -12.54 5.09
N ARG A 111 -18.08 -11.88 4.35
CA ARG A 111 -18.26 -10.49 3.94
C ARG A 111 -19.31 -10.32 2.84
N LEU A 112 -19.50 -11.31 1.97
CA LEU A 112 -20.61 -11.34 1.01
C LEU A 112 -21.94 -11.60 1.72
N ASP A 113 -21.98 -12.54 2.65
CA ASP A 113 -23.17 -12.89 3.44
C ASP A 113 -23.65 -11.68 4.26
N ALA A 114 -22.74 -10.85 4.77
CA ALA A 114 -23.06 -9.64 5.52
C ALA A 114 -23.82 -8.58 4.70
N VAL A 115 -23.74 -8.62 3.38
CA VAL A 115 -24.48 -7.72 2.48
C VAL A 115 -25.62 -8.42 1.74
N GLU A 116 -25.85 -9.71 2.01
CA GLU A 116 -26.89 -10.50 1.36
C GLU A 116 -28.30 -9.95 1.67
N GLY A 117 -29.21 -10.06 0.69
CA GLY A 117 -30.59 -9.60 0.83
C GLY A 117 -30.79 -8.09 0.70
N ARG A 118 -29.71 -7.31 0.61
CA ARG A 118 -29.76 -5.88 0.32
C ARG A 118 -29.92 -5.65 -1.19
N THR A 119 -30.82 -4.76 -1.56
CA THR A 119 -31.05 -4.40 -2.97
C THR A 119 -30.03 -3.41 -3.53
N HIS A 120 -29.32 -2.70 -2.65
CA HIS A 120 -28.28 -1.74 -2.98
C HIS A 120 -27.10 -1.92 -2.02
N VAL A 121 -25.90 -2.09 -2.61
CA VAL A 121 -24.64 -2.28 -1.89
C VAL A 121 -23.57 -1.52 -2.65
N ASP A 122 -22.79 -0.70 -1.95
CA ASP A 122 -21.57 -0.12 -2.48
C ASP A 122 -20.43 -1.14 -2.32
N LEU A 123 -20.18 -1.93 -3.36
CA LEU A 123 -19.15 -2.98 -3.31
C LEU A 123 -17.73 -2.43 -3.11
N ALA A 124 -17.47 -1.16 -3.44
CA ALA A 124 -16.16 -0.55 -3.22
C ALA A 124 -15.98 -0.25 -1.72
N ALA A 125 -16.92 0.50 -1.13
CA ALA A 125 -16.85 0.91 0.26
C ALA A 125 -17.09 -0.26 1.23
N GLU A 126 -18.04 -1.14 0.93
CA GLU A 126 -18.55 -2.13 1.89
C GLU A 126 -17.91 -3.52 1.75
N PHE A 127 -17.18 -3.78 0.66
CA PHE A 127 -16.56 -5.09 0.42
C PHE A 127 -15.09 -4.99 0.01
N ALA A 128 -14.79 -4.34 -1.12
CA ALA A 128 -13.43 -4.31 -1.67
C ALA A 128 -12.43 -3.58 -0.77
N SER A 129 -12.85 -2.51 -0.08
CA SER A 129 -12.00 -1.79 0.88
C SER A 129 -11.77 -2.56 2.19
N VAL A 130 -12.63 -3.52 2.51
CA VAL A 130 -12.66 -4.25 3.78
C VAL A 130 -11.80 -5.51 3.72
N VAL A 131 -12.03 -6.34 2.69
CA VAL A 131 -11.43 -7.67 2.54
C VAL A 131 -9.89 -7.67 2.70
N PRO A 132 -9.11 -6.75 2.09
CA PRO A 132 -7.65 -6.79 2.21
C PRO A 132 -7.15 -6.65 3.66
N SER A 133 -7.79 -5.77 4.45
CA SER A 133 -7.40 -5.56 5.84
C SER A 133 -7.70 -6.78 6.69
N ASP A 134 -8.86 -7.40 6.48
CA ASP A 134 -9.28 -8.62 7.19
C ASP A 134 -8.37 -9.81 6.82
N VAL A 135 -7.98 -9.94 5.56
CA VAL A 135 -7.07 -11.00 5.10
C VAL A 135 -5.71 -10.89 5.76
N ILE A 136 -5.15 -9.67 5.85
CA ILE A 136 -3.88 -9.45 6.54
C ILE A 136 -4.03 -9.67 8.05
N ALA A 137 -5.12 -9.24 8.67
CA ALA A 137 -5.41 -9.52 10.08
C ALA A 137 -5.44 -11.02 10.36
N ALA A 138 -6.18 -11.79 9.55
CA ALA A 138 -6.24 -13.25 9.66
C ALA A 138 -4.85 -13.90 9.49
N LEU A 139 -4.06 -13.44 8.51
CA LEU A 139 -2.69 -13.92 8.27
C LEU A 139 -1.77 -13.65 9.48
N LEU A 140 -1.96 -12.52 10.17
CA LEU A 140 -1.22 -12.16 11.39
C LEU A 140 -1.77 -12.84 12.65
N GLY A 141 -2.79 -13.69 12.53
CA GLY A 141 -3.44 -14.37 13.66
C GLY A 141 -4.33 -13.44 14.51
N LEU A 142 -4.69 -12.28 14.00
CA LEU A 142 -5.67 -11.38 14.63
C LEU A 142 -7.09 -11.86 14.32
N ASP A 143 -8.02 -11.53 15.22
CA ASP A 143 -9.43 -11.82 15.00
C ASP A 143 -10.03 -10.82 14.02
N TRP A 144 -10.10 -11.20 12.74
CA TRP A 144 -10.69 -10.37 11.69
C TRP A 144 -12.21 -10.17 11.83
N ARG A 145 -12.87 -10.90 12.76
CA ARG A 145 -14.29 -10.73 13.09
C ARG A 145 -14.54 -9.68 14.17
N ASP A 146 -13.49 -9.22 14.86
CA ASP A 146 -13.59 -8.10 15.78
C ASP A 146 -13.71 -6.80 14.97
N GLU A 147 -14.93 -6.31 14.81
CA GLU A 147 -15.21 -5.10 14.05
C GLU A 147 -14.56 -3.85 14.64
N GLU A 148 -14.37 -3.77 15.97
CA GLU A 148 -13.73 -2.64 16.61
C GLU A 148 -12.22 -2.64 16.33
N LEU A 149 -11.57 -3.80 16.44
CA LEU A 149 -10.18 -4.00 16.06
C LEU A 149 -9.99 -3.66 14.58
N MET A 150 -10.82 -4.21 13.70
CA MET A 150 -10.69 -4.01 12.26
C MET A 150 -10.95 -2.56 11.83
N ALA A 151 -11.88 -1.86 12.49
CA ALA A 151 -12.06 -0.42 12.31
C ALA A 151 -10.81 0.38 12.69
N LYS A 152 -10.11 0.01 13.78
CA LYS A 152 -8.84 0.64 14.17
C LYS A 152 -7.75 0.36 13.12
N CYS A 153 -7.60 -0.89 12.68
CA CYS A 153 -6.62 -1.27 11.67
C CYS A 153 -6.83 -0.51 10.35
N ARG A 154 -8.06 -0.45 9.84
CA ARG A 154 -8.39 0.30 8.62
C ARG A 154 -8.10 1.80 8.76
N ARG A 155 -8.45 2.39 9.90
CA ARG A 155 -8.15 3.80 10.19
C ARG A 155 -6.64 4.06 10.20
N TRP A 156 -5.86 3.25 10.92
CA TRP A 156 -4.41 3.39 10.97
C TRP A 156 -3.79 3.27 9.57
N ASN A 157 -4.21 2.25 8.81
CA ASN A 157 -3.74 2.04 7.45
C ASN A 157 -4.06 3.25 6.54
N SER A 158 -5.30 3.76 6.58
CA SER A 158 -5.71 4.93 5.80
C SER A 158 -4.91 6.18 6.17
N THR A 159 -4.66 6.42 7.47
CA THR A 159 -3.82 7.54 7.91
C THR A 159 -2.38 7.40 7.39
N MET A 160 -1.79 6.20 7.47
CA MET A 160 -0.45 5.94 6.93
C MET A 160 -0.39 6.22 5.43
N PHE A 161 -1.38 5.74 4.65
CA PHE A 161 -1.45 5.99 3.22
C PHE A 161 -1.63 7.48 2.90
N ARG A 162 -2.53 8.18 3.60
CA ARG A 162 -2.72 9.64 3.43
C ARG A 162 -1.42 10.41 3.61
N TRP A 163 -0.66 10.10 4.66
CA TRP A 163 0.66 10.68 4.88
C TRP A 163 1.65 10.35 3.76
N THR A 164 1.67 9.08 3.33
CA THR A 164 2.56 8.58 2.26
C THR A 164 2.28 9.27 0.92
N GLU A 165 1.01 9.40 0.54
CA GLU A 165 0.55 10.01 -0.71
C GLU A 165 0.85 11.51 -0.80
N THR A 166 1.00 12.17 0.35
CA THR A 166 1.45 13.57 0.43
C THR A 166 2.96 13.70 0.50
N PHE A 167 3.73 12.62 0.29
CA PHE A 167 5.19 12.61 0.45
C PHE A 167 5.61 13.26 1.78
N GLY A 168 4.88 12.94 2.84
CA GLY A 168 5.16 13.39 4.20
C GLY A 168 4.78 14.84 4.53
N GLU A 169 4.10 15.56 3.64
CA GLU A 169 3.68 16.95 3.86
C GLU A 169 2.47 17.10 4.79
N ASP A 170 1.66 16.05 4.98
CA ASP A 170 0.50 16.08 5.89
C ASP A 170 0.90 15.86 7.37
N GLU A 171 1.10 16.97 8.09
CA GLU A 171 1.49 16.95 9.52
C GLU A 171 0.44 16.30 10.43
N GLU A 172 -0.86 16.42 10.12
CA GLU A 172 -1.93 15.81 10.93
C GLU A 172 -1.95 14.29 10.74
N ALA A 173 -1.78 13.82 9.50
CA ALA A 173 -1.65 12.40 9.20
C ALA A 173 -0.39 11.84 9.85
N TYR A 174 0.72 12.58 9.80
CA TYR A 174 1.95 12.19 10.48
C TYR A 174 1.75 12.01 11.99
N ALA A 175 1.15 12.98 12.67
CA ALA A 175 0.92 12.91 14.11
C ALA A 175 0.07 11.70 14.51
N THR A 176 -0.94 11.38 13.69
CA THR A 176 -1.82 10.23 13.93
C THR A 176 -1.15 8.90 13.59
N ALA A 177 -0.40 8.82 12.49
CA ALA A 177 0.24 7.60 12.01
C ALA A 177 1.50 7.22 12.83
N SER A 178 2.19 8.21 13.39
CA SER A 178 3.38 7.99 14.24
C SER A 178 3.01 7.69 15.71
N ALA A 179 1.75 7.89 16.10
CA ALA A 179 1.29 7.59 17.46
C ALA A 179 1.36 6.07 17.77
N PRO A 180 1.72 5.66 19.00
CA PRO A 180 1.72 4.25 19.37
C PRO A 180 0.30 3.66 19.27
N PRO A 181 0.10 2.54 18.56
CA PRO A 181 -1.23 1.95 18.38
C PRO A 181 -1.79 1.35 19.68
N PHE A 182 -0.92 1.00 20.63
CA PHE A 182 -1.31 0.42 21.92
C PHE A 182 -0.70 1.23 23.09
N PRO A 183 -1.54 1.72 24.03
CA PRO A 183 -1.04 2.37 25.23
C PRO A 183 -0.12 1.45 26.02
N GLY A 184 1.09 1.92 26.35
CA GLY A 184 2.04 1.19 27.21
C GLY A 184 3.08 0.30 26.52
N VAL A 185 3.00 0.10 25.20
CA VAL A 185 4.05 -0.58 24.43
C VAL A 185 5.17 0.42 24.10
N ARG A 186 6.33 0.28 24.73
CA ARG A 186 7.51 1.10 24.38
C ARG A 186 8.06 0.62 23.03
N ARG A 187 8.34 1.55 22.12
CA ARG A 187 9.14 1.27 20.92
C ARG A 187 10.49 0.70 21.38
N SER A 188 10.83 -0.53 20.99
CA SER A 188 12.15 -1.08 21.27
C SER A 188 13.19 -0.23 20.54
N ARG A 189 14.18 0.26 21.29
CA ARG A 189 15.32 1.02 20.75
C ARG A 189 16.21 0.14 19.90
#